data_AF-A0A950V7D0-F1
#
_entry.id   AF-A0A950V7D0-F1
#
_cell.length_a   1.000
_cell.length_b   1.000
_cell.length_c   1.000
_cell.angle_alpha   90.00
_cell.angle_beta   90.00
_cell.angle_gamma   90.00
#
_symmetry.space_group_name_H-M   'P 1'
#
loop_
_entity.id
_entity.type
_entity.pdbx_description
1 polymer ?
#
loop_
_entity_poly.entity_id
_entity_poly.type
_entity_poly.pdbx_seq_one_letter_code
_entity_poly.pdbx_strand_id
1 'polypeptide(L)'
;SLYKQAIPLANPSRKPGEWQTYDVVWTAPVFNADGSVKTPAYATVFFNGVLVENHFELKGETLYIGKPSYKPYTTAPIKLQAHGDPSEPISFRNIWVRELP
;
A
#
# COMPACT_ATOMS: atom_id res chain seq x y z
N SER A 1 2.47 6.76 3.91
CA SER A 1 2.63 5.73 4.96
C SER A 1 2.07 4.43 4.44
N LEU A 2 2.63 3.32 4.88
CA LEU A 2 1.86 2.09 5.04
C LEU A 2 1.05 2.22 6.33
N TYR A 3 -0.28 2.31 6.18
CA TYR A 3 -1.18 2.84 7.21
C TYR A 3 -0.99 2.17 8.58
N LYS A 4 -0.64 2.97 9.59
CA LYS A 4 -0.35 2.57 10.98
C LYS A 4 0.76 1.50 11.15
N GLN A 5 1.58 1.25 10.12
CA GLN A 5 2.74 0.35 10.20
C GLN A 5 4.07 1.06 9.91
N ALA A 6 4.07 2.05 9.01
CA ALA A 6 5.27 2.80 8.61
C ALA A 6 5.02 4.31 8.55
N ILE A 7 6.01 5.09 8.98
CA ILE A 7 6.08 6.53 8.74
C ILE A 7 6.81 6.72 7.41
N PRO A 8 6.26 7.48 6.44
CA PRO A 8 6.93 7.69 5.17
C PRO A 8 8.23 8.47 5.36
N LEU A 9 9.24 8.18 4.54
CA LEU A 9 10.56 8.80 4.61
C LEU A 9 10.54 10.31 4.29
N ALA A 10 9.52 10.78 3.56
CA ALA A 10 9.34 12.17 3.20
C ALA A 10 7.86 12.50 2.94
N ASN A 11 7.52 13.79 2.91
CA ASN A 11 6.24 14.29 2.41
C ASN A 11 6.45 15.15 1.15
N PRO A 12 6.41 14.55 -0.05
CA PRO A 12 6.58 15.25 -1.33
C PRO A 12 5.25 15.74 -1.93
N SER A 13 4.24 16.06 -1.10
CA SER A 13 2.91 16.45 -1.60
C SER A 13 2.93 17.74 -2.42
N ARG A 14 2.25 17.72 -3.56
CA ARG A 14 1.88 18.93 -4.31
C ARG A 14 0.62 19.59 -3.77
N LYS A 15 0.36 20.85 -4.16
CA LYS A 15 -0.83 21.61 -3.74
C LYS A 15 -2.13 21.05 -4.34
N PRO A 16 -3.31 21.34 -3.74
CA PRO A 16 -4.60 21.00 -4.33
C PRO A 16 -4.75 21.51 -5.77
N GLY A 17 -5.38 20.71 -6.63
CA GLY A 17 -5.51 20.96 -8.07
C GLY A 17 -4.34 20.44 -8.92
N GLU A 18 -3.19 20.10 -8.30
CA GLU A 18 -2.10 19.40 -8.98
C GLU A 18 -2.20 17.89 -8.82
N TRP A 19 -1.75 17.17 -9.85
CA TRP A 19 -1.77 15.72 -9.84
C TRP A 19 -0.62 15.15 -8.99
N GLN A 20 -1.01 14.25 -8.10
CA GLN A 20 -0.14 13.36 -7.35
C GLN A 20 0.12 12.09 -8.17
N THR A 21 1.33 11.56 -8.16
CA THR A 21 1.66 10.29 -8.81
C THR A 21 2.21 9.29 -7.79
N TYR A 22 1.80 8.04 -7.93
CA TYR A 22 2.32 6.92 -7.16
C TYR A 22 2.88 5.86 -8.12
N ASP A 23 4.10 5.41 -7.83
CA ASP A 23 4.66 4.20 -8.40
C ASP A 23 4.89 3.21 -7.25
N VAL A 24 4.25 2.05 -7.34
CA VAL A 24 4.25 1.06 -6.25
C VAL A 24 4.78 -0.27 -6.78
N VAL A 25 5.79 -0.80 -6.10
CA VAL A 25 6.31 -2.16 -6.31
C VAL A 25 5.84 -3.00 -5.13
N TRP A 26 5.14 -4.09 -5.43
CA TRP A 26 4.57 -4.99 -4.43
C TRP A 26 5.10 -6.41 -4.60
N THR A 27 5.63 -6.98 -3.52
CA THR A 27 5.92 -8.42 -3.40
C THR A 27 4.89 -9.04 -2.48
N ALA A 28 4.11 -10.00 -2.99
CA ALA A 28 3.08 -10.68 -2.22
C ALA A 28 3.69 -11.57 -1.12
N PRO A 29 3.01 -11.74 0.04
CA PRO A 29 3.42 -12.70 1.04
C PRO A 29 3.19 -14.13 0.53
N VAL A 30 3.99 -15.07 1.00
CA VAL A 30 3.80 -16.51 0.77
C VAL A 30 3.39 -17.16 2.08
N PHE A 31 2.45 -18.09 2.02
CA PHE A 31 1.95 -18.84 3.16
C PHE A 31 2.41 -20.29 3.11
N ASN A 32 2.64 -20.88 4.27
CA ASN A 32 2.80 -22.32 4.45
C ASN A 32 1.43 -23.02 4.36
N ALA A 33 1.45 -24.36 4.26
CA ALA A 33 0.24 -25.16 4.20
C ALA A 33 -0.62 -25.07 5.48
N ASP A 34 -0.01 -24.77 6.62
CA ASP A 34 -0.69 -24.54 7.90
C ASP A 34 -1.26 -23.11 8.04
N GLY A 35 -1.12 -22.27 7.01
CA GLY A 35 -1.56 -20.88 7.01
C GLY A 35 -0.63 -19.90 7.70
N SER A 36 0.50 -20.34 8.26
CA SER A 36 1.53 -19.44 8.78
C SER A 36 2.24 -18.71 7.64
N VAL A 37 2.76 -17.52 7.92
CA VAL A 37 3.50 -16.73 6.92
C VAL A 37 4.86 -17.38 6.69
N LYS A 38 5.15 -17.73 5.45
CA LYS A 38 6.46 -18.23 5.00
C LYS A 38 7.38 -17.07 4.64
N THR A 39 6.89 -16.12 3.85
CA THR A 39 7.59 -14.86 3.54
C THR A 39 6.61 -13.70 3.65
N PRO A 40 7.00 -12.58 4.27
CA PRO A 40 6.14 -11.41 4.40
C PRO A 40 5.98 -10.69 3.06
N ALA A 41 5.01 -9.79 3.01
CA ALA A 41 4.84 -8.89 1.90
C ALA A 41 5.83 -7.72 2.01
N TYR A 42 6.30 -7.22 0.86
CA TYR A 42 7.15 -6.04 0.79
C TYR A 42 6.55 -4.98 -0.13
N ALA A 43 6.69 -3.72 0.26
CA ALA A 43 6.28 -2.58 -0.56
C ALA A 43 7.42 -1.57 -0.74
N THR A 44 7.64 -1.14 -1.98
CA THR A 44 8.42 0.05 -2.30
C THR A 44 7.48 1.06 -2.94
N VAL A 45 7.46 2.29 -2.42
CA VAL A 45 6.52 3.32 -2.87
C VAL A 45 7.29 4.59 -3.19
N PHE A 46 7.08 5.09 -4.41
CA PHE A 46 7.45 6.43 -4.80
C PHE A 46 6.20 7.30 -4.85
N PHE A 47 6.30 8.49 -4.25
CA PHE A 47 5.27 9.52 -4.31
C PHE A 47 5.88 10.75 -4.99
N ASN A 48 5.33 11.14 -6.15
CA ASN A 48 5.87 12.20 -6.99
C ASN A 48 7.35 12.02 -7.36
N GLY A 49 7.78 10.77 -7.60
CA GLY A 49 9.17 10.41 -7.91
C GLY A 49 10.13 10.37 -6.70
N VAL A 50 9.65 10.70 -5.50
CA VAL A 50 10.43 10.62 -4.26
C VAL A 50 10.13 9.29 -3.56
N LEU A 51 11.18 8.54 -3.20
CA LEU A 51 11.07 7.30 -2.43
C LEU A 51 10.52 7.59 -1.03
N VAL A 52 9.32 7.11 -0.72
CA VAL A 52 8.66 7.34 0.58
C VAL A 52 8.52 6.07 1.41
N GLU A 53 8.58 4.89 0.81
CA GLU A 53 8.69 3.60 1.50
C GLU A 53 9.74 2.76 0.75
N ASN A 54 10.78 2.31 1.43
CA ASN A 54 11.89 1.58 0.81
C ASN A 54 11.88 0.11 1.24
N HIS A 55 11.40 -0.78 0.37
CA HIS A 55 11.34 -2.23 0.60
C HIS A 55 10.83 -2.59 2.00
N PHE A 56 9.72 -1.98 2.42
CA PHE A 56 9.20 -2.13 3.77
C PHE A 56 8.51 -3.48 3.93
N GLU A 57 8.87 -4.21 4.99
CA GLU A 57 8.26 -5.48 5.39
C GLU A 57 6.92 -5.25 6.12
N LEU A 58 5.81 -5.71 5.54
CA LEU A 58 4.51 -5.61 6.20
C LEU A 58 4.37 -6.67 7.31
N LYS A 59 3.62 -6.32 8.35
CA LYS A 59 3.28 -7.22 9.46
C LYS A 59 1.91 -7.90 9.30
N GLY A 60 1.26 -7.68 8.16
CA GLY A 60 -0.09 -8.14 7.84
C GLY A 60 -1.01 -7.00 7.39
N GLU A 61 -2.32 -7.21 7.50
CA GLU A 61 -3.33 -6.22 7.12
C GLU A 61 -3.17 -4.90 7.89
N THR A 62 -3.40 -3.77 7.22
CA THR A 62 -3.45 -2.46 7.88
C THR A 62 -4.78 -2.26 8.58
N LEU A 63 -4.78 -1.91 9.87
CA LEU A 63 -5.98 -1.80 10.70
C LEU A 63 -6.07 -0.42 11.36
N TYR A 64 -7.29 0.13 11.48
CA TYR A 64 -7.52 1.32 12.31
C TYR A 64 -7.38 1.00 13.80
N ILE A 65 -7.93 -0.14 14.25
CA ILE A 65 -7.88 -0.61 15.63
C ILE A 65 -7.29 -2.02 15.64
N GLY A 66 -6.34 -2.27 16.56
CA GLY A 66 -5.69 -3.56 16.72
C GLY A 66 -4.29 -3.63 16.12
N LYS A 67 -3.64 -4.78 16.29
CA LYS A 67 -2.33 -5.08 15.71
C LYS A 67 -2.49 -5.79 14.37
N PRO A 68 -1.62 -5.51 13.38
CA PRO A 68 -1.66 -6.18 12.09
C PRO A 68 -1.45 -7.69 12.27
N SER A 69 -2.14 -8.47 11.46
CA SER A 69 -1.95 -9.90 11.32
C SER A 69 -2.18 -10.32 9.88
N TYR A 70 -1.55 -11.43 9.49
CA TYR A 70 -1.76 -11.99 8.17
C TYR A 70 -2.98 -12.92 8.16
N LYS A 71 -3.70 -12.91 7.05
CA LYS A 71 -4.74 -13.89 6.71
C LYS A 71 -4.35 -14.51 5.37
N PRO A 72 -4.25 -15.85 5.27
CA PRO A 72 -3.90 -16.51 4.02
C PRO A 72 -4.82 -16.12 2.86
N TYR A 73 -4.24 -15.84 1.70
CA TYR A 73 -4.94 -15.59 0.46
C TYR A 73 -4.08 -16.04 -0.74
N THR A 74 -4.70 -16.23 -1.89
CA THR A 74 -4.01 -16.59 -3.14
C THR A 74 -3.79 -15.37 -4.03
N THR A 75 -4.85 -14.64 -4.32
CA THR A 75 -4.83 -13.39 -5.09
C THR A 75 -5.74 -12.35 -4.43
N ALA A 76 -5.47 -11.07 -4.68
CA ALA A 76 -6.28 -9.98 -4.17
C ALA A 76 -6.40 -8.87 -5.22
N PRO A 77 -7.57 -8.21 -5.34
CA PRO A 77 -7.73 -7.06 -6.21
C PRO A 77 -7.08 -5.80 -5.59
N ILE A 78 -6.82 -4.80 -6.43
CA ILE A 78 -6.51 -3.45 -5.97
C ILE A 78 -7.83 -2.77 -5.56
N LYS A 79 -7.89 -2.25 -4.34
CA LYS A 79 -9.04 -1.51 -3.81
C LYS A 79 -8.70 -0.04 -3.64
N LEU A 80 -9.54 0.85 -4.19
CA LEU A 80 -9.54 2.27 -3.85
C LEU A 80 -10.54 2.52 -2.73
N GLN A 81 -10.12 3.22 -1.69
CA GLN A 81 -10.95 3.49 -0.51
C GLN A 81 -11.86 4.70 -0.77
N ALA A 82 -13.16 4.52 -0.58
CA ALA A 82 -14.09 5.62 -0.33
C ALA A 82 -14.14 5.85 1.19
N HIS A 83 -13.41 6.85 1.67
CA HIS A 83 -13.43 7.22 3.08
C HIS A 83 -14.65 8.12 3.35
N GLY A 84 -15.46 7.79 4.36
CA GLY A 84 -16.78 8.40 4.58
C GLY A 84 -16.76 9.70 5.38
N ASP A 85 -15.67 10.47 5.31
CA ASP A 85 -15.59 11.78 5.94
C ASP A 85 -16.27 12.86 5.06
N PRO A 86 -16.55 14.06 5.59
CA PRO A 86 -17.33 15.07 4.87
C PRO A 86 -16.52 15.89 3.86
N SER A 87 -15.27 15.54 3.56
CA SER A 87 -14.46 16.26 2.59
C SER A 87 -14.92 16.02 1.14
N GLU A 88 -14.56 16.95 0.26
CA GLU A 88 -14.79 16.81 -1.18
C GLU A 88 -14.06 15.58 -1.76
N PRO A 89 -14.67 14.84 -2.69
CA PRO A 89 -14.10 13.62 -3.23
C PRO A 89 -12.84 13.89 -4.07
N ILE A 90 -11.88 12.97 -4.01
CA ILE A 90 -10.71 12.98 -4.90
C ILE A 90 -11.03 12.30 -6.25
N SER A 91 -10.25 12.63 -7.28
CA SER A 91 -10.35 12.05 -8.62
C SER A 91 -9.10 11.24 -8.98
N PHE A 92 -9.25 10.21 -9.81
CA PHE A 92 -8.16 9.34 -10.25
C PHE A 92 -8.01 9.35 -11.76
N ARG A 93 -6.79 9.08 -12.25
CA ARG A 93 -6.50 8.85 -13.67
C ARG A 93 -5.27 7.97 -13.84
N ASN A 94 -5.07 7.44 -15.04
CA ASN A 94 -3.86 6.70 -15.44
C ASN A 94 -3.50 5.54 -14.49
N ILE A 95 -4.49 4.71 -14.15
CA ILE A 95 -4.28 3.51 -13.34
C ILE A 95 -4.03 2.33 -14.28
N TRP A 96 -2.88 1.71 -14.15
CA TRP A 96 -2.51 0.48 -14.85
C TRP A 96 -1.72 -0.40 -13.88
N VAL A 97 -1.64 -1.68 -14.20
CA VAL A 97 -0.89 -2.67 -13.42
C VAL A 97 -0.18 -3.61 -14.37
N ARG A 98 0.99 -4.10 -13.95
CA ARG A 98 1.70 -5.19 -14.59
C ARG A 98 2.14 -6.18 -13.54
N GLU A 99 2.11 -7.46 -13.87
CA GLU A 99 2.69 -8.48 -13.03
C GLU A 99 4.23 -8.38 -13.04
N LEU A 100 4.84 -8.80 -11.94
CA LEU A 100 6.28 -8.90 -11.79
C LEU A 100 6.72 -10.36 -11.99
N PRO A 101 7.92 -10.61 -12.54
CA PRO A 101 8.47 -11.96 -12.68
C PRO A 101 8.65 -12.70 -11.37
#